data_AF-A0A5N3XIU0-F1
#
_entry.id   AF-A0A5N3XIU0-F1
#
_cell.length_a   1.000
_cell.length_b   1.000
_cell.length_c   1.000
_cell.angle_alpha   90.00
_cell.angle_beta   90.00
_cell.angle_gamma   90.00
#
_symmetry.space_group_name_H-M   'P 1'
#
loop_
_entity.id
_entity.type
_entity.pdbx_description
1 polymer ?
#
loop_
_entity_poly.entity_id
_entity_poly.type
_entity_poly.pdbx_seq_one_letter_code
_entity_poly.pdbx_strand_id
1 'polypeptide(L)'
;MKLQNQRGGRIFLQGIKKPDRDDWENGLNAMECALCLERSVNQSLLELHKLAAEKNDPQLCDSMETHYLNEQVEAIKELGGHVTNLAEYPFDKHTVGHSES
;
A
#
# COMPACT_ATOMS: atom_id res chain seq x y z
N MET A 1 1.45 13.62 -9.97
CA MET A 1 1.81 14.32 -11.23
C MET A 1 2.27 15.76 -11.02
N LYS A 2 1.70 16.52 -10.08
CA LYS A 2 2.05 17.93 -9.82
C LYS A 2 3.55 18.21 -9.64
N LEU A 3 4.25 17.41 -8.82
CA LEU A 3 5.69 17.57 -8.55
C LEU A 3 6.52 17.53 -9.84
N GLN A 4 6.26 16.56 -10.72
CA GLN A 4 6.95 16.44 -12.00
C GLN A 4 6.77 17.69 -12.88
N ASN A 5 5.54 18.21 -12.96
CA ASN A 5 5.24 19.43 -13.72
C ASN A 5 5.90 20.67 -13.10
N GLN A 6 5.91 20.79 -11.77
CA GLN A 6 6.55 21.90 -11.06
C GLN A 6 8.06 21.96 -11.29
N ARG A 7 8.70 20.79 -11.44
CA ARG A 7 10.14 20.69 -11.70
C ARG A 7 10.49 20.77 -13.19
N GLY A 8 9.53 21.11 -14.05
CA GLY A 8 9.72 21.20 -15.51
C GLY A 8 9.91 19.84 -16.20
N GLY A 9 9.67 18.74 -15.47
CA GLY A 9 9.73 17.40 -16.01
C GLY A 9 8.56 17.08 -16.94
N ARG A 10 8.71 16.05 -17.76
CA ARG A 10 7.65 15.53 -18.64
C ARG A 10 7.09 14.25 -18.06
N ILE A 11 5.77 14.09 -18.13
CA ILE A 11 5.07 12.89 -17.69
C ILE A 11 4.76 12.04 -18.93
N PHE A 12 5.20 10.79 -18.91
CA PHE A 12 4.85 9.78 -19.90
C PHE A 12 4.01 8.70 -19.23
N LEU A 13 2.74 8.64 -19.57
CA LEU A 13 1.81 7.66 -19.01
C LEU A 13 2.02 6.30 -19.66
N GLN A 14 1.98 5.25 -18.84
CA GLN A 14 2.01 3.87 -19.31
C GLN A 14 0.68 3.18 -18.99
N GLY A 15 0.40 2.08 -19.70
CA GLY A 15 -0.78 1.26 -19.41
C GLY A 15 -0.72 0.72 -17.98
N ILE A 16 -1.79 0.95 -17.23
CA ILE A 16 -1.97 0.35 -15.91
C ILE A 16 -2.36 -1.11 -16.13
N LYS A 17 -1.52 -2.04 -15.66
CA LYS A 17 -1.82 -3.47 -15.76
C LYS A 17 -3.06 -3.80 -14.93
N LYS A 18 -3.90 -4.71 -15.42
CA LYS A 18 -4.97 -5.27 -14.60
C LYS A 18 -4.37 -5.93 -13.35
N PRO A 19 -5.11 -5.99 -12.23
CA PRO A 19 -4.71 -6.77 -11.07
C PRO A 19 -4.37 -8.23 -11.43
N ASP A 20 -3.54 -8.86 -10.60
CA ASP A 20 -3.16 -10.27 -10.73
C ASP A 20 -4.35 -11.23 -10.55
N ARG A 21 -5.41 -10.78 -9.88
CA ARG A 21 -6.62 -11.56 -9.63
C ARG A 21 -7.89 -10.74 -9.81
N ASP A 22 -8.97 -11.44 -10.16
CA ASP A 22 -10.31 -10.86 -10.35
C ASP A 22 -11.20 -11.00 -9.10
N ASP A 23 -10.84 -11.88 -8.16
CA ASP A 23 -11.50 -12.10 -6.86
C ASP A 23 -10.45 -12.25 -5.75
N TRP A 24 -10.76 -11.74 -4.56
CA TRP A 24 -9.92 -11.79 -3.35
C TRP A 24 -10.32 -12.91 -2.40
N GLU A 25 -11.39 -13.66 -2.70
CA GLU A 25 -11.95 -14.79 -1.94
C GLU A 25 -12.58 -14.39 -0.60
N ASN A 26 -11.82 -13.71 0.28
CA ASN A 26 -12.28 -13.27 1.60
C ASN A 26 -11.53 -12.02 2.07
N GLY A 27 -12.00 -11.43 3.17
CA GLY A 27 -11.42 -10.20 3.73
C GLY A 27 -9.98 -10.33 4.21
N LEU A 28 -9.58 -11.49 4.75
CA LEU A 28 -8.20 -11.72 5.19
C LEU A 28 -7.25 -11.72 3.99
N ASN A 29 -7.56 -12.49 2.96
CA ASN A 29 -6.77 -12.57 1.73
C ASN A 29 -6.69 -11.21 1.02
N ALA A 30 -7.77 -10.42 1.05
CA ALA A 30 -7.77 -9.06 0.53
C ALA A 30 -6.80 -8.14 1.31
N MET A 31 -6.84 -8.19 2.64
CA MET A 31 -5.96 -7.38 3.51
C MET A 31 -4.49 -7.80 3.40
N GLU A 32 -4.20 -9.09 3.30
CA GLU A 32 -2.85 -9.60 3.04
C GLU A 32 -2.31 -9.10 1.69
N CYS A 33 -3.14 -9.12 0.64
CA CYS A 33 -2.72 -8.59 -0.65
C CYS A 33 -2.49 -7.08 -0.60
N ALA A 34 -3.36 -6.32 0.07
CA ALA A 34 -3.17 -4.89 0.27
C ALA A 34 -1.86 -4.60 1.00
N LEU A 35 -1.55 -5.35 2.07
CA LEU A 35 -0.30 -5.23 2.81
C LEU A 35 0.94 -5.52 1.95
N CYS A 36 0.88 -6.57 1.12
CA CYS A 36 1.93 -6.89 0.16
C CYS A 36 2.13 -5.76 -0.87
N LEU A 37 1.03 -5.20 -1.39
CA LEU A 37 1.07 -4.09 -2.33
C LEU A 37 1.71 -2.85 -1.69
N GLU A 38 1.29 -2.47 -0.48
CA GLU A 38 1.82 -1.30 0.21
C GLU A 38 3.31 -1.43 0.52
N ARG A 39 3.78 -2.63 0.89
CA ARG A 39 5.22 -2.91 1.05
C ARG A 39 5.97 -2.74 -0.27
N SER A 40 5.40 -3.20 -1.39
CA SER A 40 6.00 -3.03 -2.71
C SER A 40 6.09 -1.57 -3.13
N VAL A 41 5.05 -0.77 -2.86
CA VAL A 41 5.03 0.67 -3.14
C VAL A 41 6.06 1.38 -2.25
N ASN A 42 6.11 1.06 -0.96
CA ASN A 42 7.09 1.62 -0.04
C ASN A 42 8.54 1.32 -0.48
N GLN A 43 8.81 0.10 -0.94
CA GLN A 43 10.12 -0.27 -1.48
C GLN A 43 10.48 0.56 -2.71
N SER A 44 9.53 0.76 -3.63
CA SER A 44 9.74 1.62 -4.82
C SER A 44 10.01 3.08 -4.43
N LEU A 45 9.35 3.60 -3.38
CA LEU A 45 9.61 4.93 -2.84
C LEU A 45 11.00 5.02 -2.20
N LEU A 46 11.43 4.02 -1.43
CA LEU A 46 12.77 4.01 -0.85
C LEU A 46 13.87 3.97 -1.93
N GLU A 47 13.66 3.21 -3.00
CA GLU A 47 14.59 3.18 -4.13
C GLU A 47 14.67 4.51 -4.86
N LEU A 48 13.54 5.18 -5.08
CA LEU A 48 13.51 6.51 -5.67
C LEU A 48 14.14 7.57 -4.74
N HIS A 49 13.96 7.47 -3.42
CA HIS A 49 14.59 8.37 -2.45
C HIS A 49 16.11 8.19 -2.45
N LYS A 50 16.58 6.94 -2.45
CA LYS A 50 18.01 6.63 -2.60
C LYS A 50 18.58 7.22 -3.89
N LEU A 51 17.89 7.06 -5.01
CA LEU A 51 18.31 7.64 -6.29
C LEU A 51 18.37 9.18 -6.22
N ALA A 52 17.38 9.82 -5.60
CA ALA A 52 17.37 11.27 -5.41
C ALA A 52 18.58 11.74 -4.56
N ALA A 53 18.89 11.01 -3.48
CA ALA A 53 20.05 11.29 -2.65
C ALA A 53 21.37 11.12 -3.42
N GLU A 54 21.53 10.05 -4.20
CA GLU A 54 22.69 9.82 -5.07
C GLU A 54 22.87 10.92 -6.13
N LYS A 55 21.77 11.54 -6.58
CA LYS A 55 21.77 12.66 -7.51
C LYS A 55 21.88 14.03 -6.83
N ASN A 56 22.04 14.08 -5.51
CA ASN A 56 22.09 15.30 -4.71
C ASN A 56 20.86 16.19 -4.93
N ASP A 57 19.67 15.59 -4.89
CA ASP A 57 18.38 16.27 -5.08
C ASP A 57 17.62 16.40 -3.75
N PRO A 58 17.99 17.35 -2.87
CA PRO A 58 17.43 17.47 -1.54
C PRO A 58 15.93 17.80 -1.56
N GLN A 59 15.47 18.53 -2.57
CA GLN A 59 14.05 18.88 -2.69
C GLN A 59 13.19 17.63 -2.95
N LEU A 60 13.66 16.72 -3.79
CA LEU A 60 12.94 15.48 -4.04
C LEU A 60 12.95 14.56 -2.82
N CYS A 61 14.10 14.44 -2.12
CA CYS A 61 14.16 13.68 -0.87
C CYS A 61 13.14 14.20 0.16
N ASP A 62 13.13 15.51 0.42
CA ASP A 62 12.20 16.15 1.36
C ASP A 62 10.73 15.93 0.97
N SER A 63 10.40 16.08 -0.31
CA SER A 63 9.05 15.81 -0.82
C SER A 63 8.63 14.36 -0.62
N MET A 64 9.56 13.40 -0.68
CA MET A 64 9.27 11.98 -0.49
C MET A 64 9.06 11.64 0.98
N GLU A 65 9.92 12.17 1.85
CA GLU A 65 9.81 12.02 3.30
C GLU A 65 8.52 12.64 3.84
N THR A 66 8.21 13.87 3.42
CA THR A 66 7.07 14.64 3.94
C THR A 66 5.72 14.06 3.50
N HIS A 67 5.60 13.62 2.25
CA HIS A 67 4.29 13.30 1.66
C HIS A 67 4.02 11.83 1.42
N TYR A 68 5.02 10.95 1.53
CA TYR A 68 4.84 9.55 1.13
C TYR A 68 5.42 8.56 2.14
N LEU A 69 6.68 8.71 2.55
CA LEU A 69 7.33 7.68 3.37
C LEU A 69 6.69 7.52 4.76
N ASN A 70 6.28 8.62 5.40
CA ASN A 70 5.57 8.55 6.67
C ASN A 70 4.20 7.87 6.53
N GLU A 71 3.43 8.24 5.49
CA GLU A 71 2.12 7.65 5.20
C GLU A 71 2.24 6.14 4.94
N GLN A 72 3.27 5.69 4.20
CA GLN A 72 3.50 4.27 3.98
C GLN A 72 3.74 3.49 5.26
N VAL A 73 4.51 4.03 6.21
CA VAL A 73 4.77 3.37 7.49
C VAL A 73 3.48 3.21 8.29
N GLU A 74 2.63 4.25 8.31
CA GLU A 74 1.33 4.23 8.96
C GLU A 74 0.38 3.21 8.31
N ALA A 75 0.25 3.24 6.97
CA ALA A 75 -0.60 2.33 6.22
C ALA A 75 -0.19 0.86 6.37
N ILE A 76 1.12 0.57 6.30
CA ILE A 76 1.65 -0.79 6.50
C ILE A 76 1.35 -1.29 7.92
N LYS A 77 1.46 -0.42 8.92
CA LYS A 77 1.14 -0.74 10.31
C LYS A 77 -0.35 -1.03 10.49
N GLU A 78 -1.21 -0.19 9.94
CA GLU A 78 -2.67 -0.35 10.00
C GLU A 78 -3.12 -1.66 9.34
N LEU A 79 -2.67 -1.91 8.11
CA LEU A 79 -2.97 -3.15 7.39
C LEU A 79 -2.43 -4.38 8.11
N GLY A 80 -1.22 -4.30 8.68
CA GLY A 80 -0.66 -5.37 9.52
C GLY A 80 -1.55 -5.66 10.74
N GLY A 81 -2.10 -4.63 11.36
CA GLY A 81 -3.07 -4.77 12.45
C GLY A 81 -4.37 -5.45 11.99
N HIS A 82 -4.90 -5.06 10.83
CA HIS A 82 -6.09 -5.70 10.27
C HIS A 82 -5.88 -7.18 9.94
N VAL A 83 -4.74 -7.53 9.35
CA VAL A 83 -4.38 -8.93 9.06
C VAL A 83 -4.32 -9.74 10.36
N THR A 84 -3.64 -9.25 11.39
CA THR A 84 -3.58 -9.92 12.69
C THR A 84 -4.97 -10.11 13.30
N ASN A 85 -5.79 -9.06 13.34
CA ASN A 85 -7.13 -9.13 13.92
C ASN A 85 -8.05 -10.11 13.18
N LEU A 86 -7.98 -10.13 11.84
CA LEU A 86 -8.78 -11.04 11.01
C LEU A 86 -8.27 -12.49 11.09
N ALA A 87 -6.97 -12.69 11.29
CA ALA A 87 -6.39 -14.02 11.50
C ALA A 87 -6.70 -14.59 12.89
N GLU A 88 -6.81 -13.73 13.92
CA GLU A 88 -7.17 -14.12 15.29
C GLU A 88 -8.67 -14.38 15.47
N TYR A 89 -9.53 -13.68 14.73
CA TYR A 89 -10.99 -13.90 14.71
C TYR A 89 -11.45 -14.38 13.33
N PRO A 90 -11.09 -15.61 12.91
CA PRO A 90 -11.59 -16.19 11.68
C PRO A 90 -13.08 -16.48 11.87
N PHE A 91 -13.92 -15.50 11.54
CA PHE A 91 -15.39 -15.53 11.43
C PHE A 91 -15.99 -16.85 11.94
N ASP A 92 -16.23 -16.94 13.25
CA ASP A 92 -16.79 -18.14 13.88
C ASP A 92 -18.10 -18.51 13.17
N LYS A 93 -18.06 -19.60 12.39
CA LYS A 93 -19.25 -20.19 11.74
C LYS A 93 -20.25 -20.80 12.73
N HIS A 94 -20.06 -20.60 14.04
CA HIS A 94 -20.85 -21.24 15.10
C HIS A 94 -21.77 -20.33 15.92
N THR A 95 -21.89 -19.03 15.62
CA THR A 95 -22.85 -18.12 16.29
C THR A 95 -24.12 -17.81 15.50
N VAL A 96 -24.51 -18.68 14.57
CA VAL A 96 -25.90 -18.73 14.06
C VAL A 96 -26.40 -20.18 14.07
N GLY A 97 -26.40 -20.77 15.26
CA GLY A 97 -27.11 -22.01 15.55
C GLY A 97 -28.52 -21.70 16.09
N HIS A 98 -29.52 -21.87 15.23
CA HIS A 98 -30.94 -22.10 15.52
C HIS A 98 -31.67 -21.12 16.46
N SER A 99 -32.41 -20.19 15.84
CA SER A 99 -33.72 -19.79 16.36
C SER A 99 -34.78 -20.08 15.31
N GLU A 100 -35.12 -21.36 15.15
CA GLU A 100 -36.38 -21.80 14.55
C GLU A 100 -37.00 -22.87 15.46
N SER A 101 -38.26 -22.63 15.83
CA SER A 101 -39.18 -23.36 16.72
C SER A 101 -39.13 -22.98 18.21
#